data_AF-A0A7L0JMK8-F1
#
_entry.id   AF-A0A7L0JMK8-F1
#
_cell.length_a   1.000
_cell.length_b   1.000
_cell.length_c   1.000
_cell.angle_alpha   90.00
_cell.angle_beta   90.00
_cell.angle_gamma   90.00
#
_symmetry.space_group_name_H-M   'P 1'
#
loop_
_entity.id
_entity.type
_entity.pdbx_description
1 polymer ?
#
loop_
_entity_poly.entity_id
_entity_poly.type
_entity_poly.pdbx_seq_one_letter_code
_entity_poly.pdbx_strand_id
1 'polypeptide(L)' 'GTRIIYDRKFLMECRNSPVAKTPPSDLPDIPGVTSPNVEELKIENNHVQNYDEKASVAGEEEQFDMDI' A
#
# COMPACT_ATOMS: atom_id res chain seq x y z
N GLY A 1 -3.06 -21.50 24.28
CA GLY A 1 -2.15 -20.47 23.78
C GLY A 1 -2.90 -19.15 23.67
N THR A 2 -2.19 -18.03 23.75
CA THR A 2 -2.78 -16.68 23.64
C THR A 2 -2.67 -16.19 22.20
N ARG A 3 -3.72 -15.55 21.69
CA ARG A 3 -3.72 -14.98 20.34
C ARG A 3 -2.96 -13.66 20.34
N ILE A 4 -2.06 -13.49 19.37
CA ILE A 4 -1.41 -12.21 19.10
C ILE A 4 -2.35 -11.41 18.18
N ILE A 5 -2.72 -10.21 18.59
CA ILE A 5 -3.59 -9.30 17.85
C ILE A 5 -2.87 -7.96 17.68
N TYR A 6 -2.88 -7.44 16.46
CA TYR A 6 -2.39 -6.09 16.14
C TYR A 6 -3.54 -5.28 15.55
N ASP A 7 -3.61 -3.99 15.89
CA ASP A 7 -4.54 -3.07 15.25
C ASP A 7 -3.95 -2.50 13.95
N ARG A 8 -4.79 -1.83 13.17
CA ARG A 8 -4.36 -1.19 11.92
C ARG A 8 -3.26 -0.15 12.17
N LYS A 9 -3.36 0.62 13.26
CA LYS A 9 -2.44 1.72 13.56
C LYS A 9 -1.01 1.18 13.76
N PHE A 10 -0.87 0.16 14.60
CA PHE A 10 0.41 -0.49 14.88
C PHE A 10 1.04 -1.09 13.62
N LEU A 11 0.25 -1.82 12.80
CA LEU A 11 0.76 -2.42 11.56
C LEU A 11 1.27 -1.36 10.57
N MET A 12 0.57 -0.24 10.45
CA MET A 12 1.01 0.88 9.60
C MET A 12 2.26 1.56 10.14
N GLU A 13 2.41 1.67 11.46
CA GLU A 13 3.62 2.21 12.09
C GLU A 13 4.84 1.32 11.84
N CYS A 14 4.69 -0.01 11.82
CA CYS A 14 5.77 -0.95 11.49
C CYS A 14 6.40 -0.72 10.11
N ARG A 15 5.66 -0.16 9.14
CA ARG A 15 6.17 0.18 7.79
C ARG A 15 7.34 1.18 7.83
N ASN A 16 7.42 2.02 8.87
CA ASN A 16 8.46 3.04 8.98
C ASN A 16 9.84 2.47 9.37
N SER A 17 9.92 1.19 9.74
CA SER A 17 11.18 0.54 10.10
C SER A 17 12.09 0.37 8.87
N PRO A 18 13.41 0.58 8.99
CA PRO A 18 14.36 0.35 7.89
C PRO A 18 14.28 -1.08 7.30
N VAL A 19 13.98 -2.08 8.14
CA VAL A 19 13.89 -3.48 7.70
C VAL A 19 12.75 -3.70 6.70
N ALA A 20 11.68 -2.90 6.77
CA ALA A 20 10.54 -3.03 5.87
C ALA A 20 10.85 -2.53 4.45
N LYS A 21 11.96 -1.81 4.27
CA LYS A 21 12.43 -1.32 2.97
C LYS A 21 13.41 -2.26 2.30
N THR A 22 13.88 -3.29 3.01
CA THR A 22 14.82 -4.27 2.46
C THR A 22 14.05 -5.35 1.72
N PRO A 23 14.36 -5.63 0.44
CA PRO A 23 13.71 -6.72 -0.30
C PRO A 23 14.05 -8.08 0.34
N PRO A 24 13.14 -9.07 0.32
CA PRO A 24 13.44 -10.44 0.76
C PRO A 24 14.60 -11.05 -0.03
N SER A 25 15.42 -11.88 0.62
CA SER A 25 16.62 -12.50 0.03
C SER A 25 16.35 -13.32 -1.22
N ASP A 26 15.20 -14.01 -1.25
CA ASP A 26 14.84 -14.98 -2.28
C ASP A 26 13.61 -14.52 -3.08
N LEU A 27 13.44 -13.20 -3.25
CA LEU A 27 12.35 -12.64 -4.03
C LEU A 27 12.58 -12.94 -5.52
N PRO A 28 11.69 -13.70 -6.20
CA PRO A 28 11.85 -14.01 -7.62
C PRO A 28 11.67 -12.76 -8.49
N ASP A 29 12.34 -12.73 -9.64
CA ASP A 29 12.15 -11.67 -10.64
C ASP A 29 10.99 -12.02 -11.57
N ILE A 30 9.84 -11.39 -11.34
CA ILE A 30 8.59 -11.61 -12.07
C ILE A 30 8.23 -10.28 -12.76
N PRO A 31 8.26 -10.24 -14.11
CA PRO A 31 7.90 -9.05 -14.87
C PRO A 31 6.50 -8.53 -14.51
N GLY A 32 6.42 -7.24 -14.19
CA GLY A 32 5.17 -6.57 -13.80
C GLY A 32 4.73 -6.79 -12.35
N VAL A 33 5.48 -7.52 -11.53
CA VAL A 33 5.14 -7.75 -10.10
C VAL A 33 6.30 -7.37 -9.19
N THR A 34 7.46 -8.00 -9.36
CA THR A 34 8.61 -7.88 -8.46
C THR A 34 9.86 -7.33 -9.14
N SER A 35 9.85 -7.25 -10.48
CA SER A 35 10.93 -6.59 -11.22
C SER A 35 11.01 -5.11 -10.82
N PRO A 36 12.19 -4.58 -10.45
CA PRO A 36 12.33 -3.20 -10.04
C PRO A 36 11.98 -2.26 -11.20
N ASN A 37 11.02 -1.37 -10.98
CA ASN A 37 10.71 -0.31 -11.94
C ASN A 37 11.83 0.75 -11.89
N VAL A 38 12.56 0.90 -12.99
CA VAL A 38 13.71 1.81 -13.11
C VAL A 38 13.31 3.28 -12.91
N GLU A 39 12.02 3.61 -13.07
CA GLU A 39 11.49 4.97 -13.02
C GLU A 39 11.09 5.42 -11.59
N GLU A 40 10.91 4.47 -10.65
CA GLU A 40 10.22 4.73 -9.38
C GLU A 40 11.17 5.06 -8.20
N LEU A 41 12.48 5.02 -8.44
CA LEU A 41 13.57 5.27 -7.46
C LEU A 41 13.55 6.67 -6.79
N LYS A 42 12.55 7.51 -7.07
CA LYS A 42 12.40 8.88 -6.54
C LYS A 42 11.14 9.14 -5.71
N ILE A 43 10.18 8.22 -5.62
CA ILE A 43 8.84 8.52 -5.07
C ILE A 43 8.62 7.97 -3.64
N GLU A 44 9.57 7.21 -3.09
CA GLU A 44 9.37 6.43 -1.86
C GLU A 44 9.40 7.21 -0.52
N ASN A 45 9.13 8.51 -0.50
CA ASN A 45 8.95 9.25 0.75
C ASN A 45 7.59 9.92 0.92
N ASN A 46 6.65 9.83 -0.05
CA ASN A 46 5.37 10.56 0.06
C ASN A 46 4.15 9.87 -0.59
N HIS A 47 4.05 8.55 -0.64
CA HIS A 47 2.74 7.92 -0.84
C HIS A 47 2.02 7.69 0.49
N VAL A 48 1.85 8.79 1.24
CA VAL A 48 0.83 8.90 2.27
C VAL A 48 -0.45 9.24 1.51
N GLN A 49 -1.24 8.23 1.16
CA GLN A 49 -2.66 8.44 0.87
C GLN A 49 -3.28 8.89 2.19
N ASN A 50 -3.34 10.22 2.32
CA ASN A 50 -4.02 10.93 3.38
C ASN A 50 -5.52 10.69 3.20
N TYR A 51 -6.06 9.71 3.92
CA TYR A 51 -7.51 9.55 4.08
C TYR A 51 -7.92 10.15 5.42
N ASP A 52 -8.00 11.47 5.44
CA ASP A 52 -8.90 12.23 6.28
C ASP A 52 -9.29 13.50 5.51
N GLU A 53 -10.47 13.51 4.88
CA GLU A 53 -11.54 14.49 5.11
C GLU A 53 -12.70 14.29 4.11
N LYS A 54 -13.92 14.55 4.61
CA LYS A 54 -15.18 14.84 3.89
C LYS A 54 -16.18 13.68 3.75
N ALA A 55 -16.98 13.56 4.82
CA ALA A 55 -18.41 13.45 4.64
C ALA A 55 -18.94 14.53 3.66
N SER A 56 -19.99 14.18 2.90
CA SER A 56 -20.81 15.06 2.06
C SER A 56 -20.18 15.56 0.74
N VAL A 57 -20.26 14.74 -0.32
CA VAL A 57 -20.89 15.13 -1.59
C VAL A 57 -21.53 13.87 -2.16
N ALA A 58 -22.87 13.86 -2.19
CA ALA A 58 -23.63 12.95 -3.04
C ALA A 58 -23.31 13.30 -4.50
N GLY A 59 -22.33 12.60 -5.07
CA GLY A 59 -21.99 12.62 -6.48
C GLY A 59 -22.37 11.28 -7.06
N GLU A 60 -23.61 11.21 -7.51
CA GLU A 60 -24.21 10.13 -8.29
C GLU A 60 -23.55 10.07 -9.67
N GLU A 61 -22.36 9.48 -9.75
CA GLU A 61 -21.84 8.91 -10.99
C GLU A 61 -21.43 7.46 -10.70
N GLU A 62 -22.16 6.55 -11.36
CA GLU A 62 -22.15 5.12 -11.12
C GLU A 62 -20.73 4.55 -11.11
N GLN A 63 -20.38 3.91 -10.00
CA GLN A 63 -19.10 3.24 -9.78
C GLN A 63 -19.02 1.97 -10.66
N PHE A 64 -18.76 2.22 -11.95
CA PHE A 64 -18.43 1.32 -13.06
C PHE A 64 -19.46 0.25 -13.45
N ASP A 65 -20.01 0.38 -14.67
CA ASP A 65 -20.57 -0.75 -15.41
C ASP A 65 -19.44 -1.68 -15.86
N MET A 66 -19.51 -2.92 -15.37
CA MET A 66 -18.62 -4.01 -15.74
C MET A 66 -19.16 -4.67 -17.01
N ASP A 67 -18.66 -4.30 -18.19
CA ASP A 67 -18.93 -5.05 -19.41
C ASP A 67 -18.20 -6.41 -19.35
N ILE A 68 -18.95 -7.51 -19.44
CA ILE A 68 -18.48 -8.90 -19.56
C ILE A 68 -18.53 -9.33 -21.03
#